data_AF-A0A3E0TVH4-F1
#
_entry.id   AF-A0A3E0TVH4-F1
#
_cell.length_a   1.000
_cell.length_b   1.000
_cell.length_c   1.000
_cell.angle_alpha   90.00
_cell.angle_beta   90.00
_cell.angle_gamma   90.00
#
_symmetry.space_group_name_H-M   'P 1'
#
loop_
_entity.id
_entity.type
_entity.pdbx_description
1 polymer ?
#
loop_
_entity_poly.entity_id
_entity_poly.type
_entity_poly.pdbx_seq_one_letter_code
_entity_poly.pdbx_strand_id
1 'polypeptide(L)' 'MIIPYQEIQPETLTKLIQEFVLREGTDYGLEDVELTQKIAQVKQQLVTGQAVIVYSELYETVNIMPSTNVDQYLSQPE' A
#
# COMPACT_ATOMS: atom_id res chain seq x y z
N MET A 1 -6.38 -3.26 11.61
CA MET A 1 -7.59 -3.66 10.85
C MET A 1 -7.30 -3.65 9.34
N ILE A 2 -7.87 -4.58 8.55
CA ILE A 2 -7.81 -4.53 7.08
C ILE A 2 -8.97 -3.68 6.55
N ILE A 3 -8.68 -2.72 5.69
CA ILE A 3 -9.67 -1.85 5.04
C ILE A 3 -9.76 -2.22 3.55
N PRO A 4 -10.95 -2.47 2.99
CA PRO A 4 -11.10 -2.67 1.56
C PRO A 4 -10.78 -1.38 0.81
N TYR A 5 -9.99 -1.49 -0.27
CA TYR A 5 -9.56 -0.34 -1.07
C TYR A 5 -10.73 0.47 -1.66
N GLN A 6 -11.91 -0.13 -1.75
CA GLN A 6 -13.14 0.49 -2.26
C GLN A 6 -13.75 1.50 -1.29
N GLU A 7 -13.47 1.38 0.00
CA GLU A 7 -13.91 2.34 1.03
C GLU A 7 -12.98 3.56 1.13
N ILE A 8 -11.83 3.52 0.46
CA ILE A 8 -10.86 4.61 0.45
C ILE A 8 -11.11 5.49 -0.77
N GLN A 9 -11.14 6.80 -0.54
CA GLN A 9 -11.26 7.78 -1.63
C GLN A 9 -10.14 7.55 -2.67
N PRO A 10 -10.46 7.57 -3.97
CA PRO A 10 -9.51 7.20 -5.03
C PRO A 10 -8.24 8.08 -5.03
N GLU A 11 -8.37 9.35 -4.67
CA GLU A 11 -7.25 10.28 -4.51
C GLU A 11 -6.33 9.87 -3.34
N THR A 12 -6.92 9.55 -2.19
CA THR A 12 -6.18 9.07 -1.00
C THR A 12 -5.52 7.73 -1.29
N LEU A 13 -6.23 6.81 -1.93
CA LEU A 13 -5.69 5.51 -2.32
C LEU A 13 -4.47 5.67 -3.22
N THR A 14 -4.54 6.56 -4.20
CA THR A 14 -3.42 6.84 -5.11
C THR A 14 -2.22 7.40 -4.34
N LYS A 15 -2.44 8.33 -3.40
CA LYS A 15 -1.36 8.87 -2.53
C LYS A 15 -0.74 7.79 -1.65
N LEU A 16 -1.53 6.91 -1.05
CA LEU A 16 -1.03 5.81 -0.22
C LEU A 16 -0.17 4.84 -1.03
N ILE A 17 -0.61 4.50 -2.24
CA ILE A 17 0.16 3.66 -3.16
C ILE A 17 1.46 4.34 -3.57
N GLN A 18 1.39 5.64 -3.89
CA GLN A 18 2.57 6.42 -4.23
C GLN A 18 3.58 6.43 -3.09
N GLU A 19 3.16 6.74 -1.86
CA GLU A 19 4.01 6.69 -0.66
C GLU A 19 4.61 5.30 -0.42
N PHE A 20 3.84 4.24 -0.63
CA PHE A 20 4.32 2.87 -0.51
C PHE A 20 5.42 2.56 -1.52
N VAL A 21 5.19 2.90 -2.79
CA VAL A 21 6.17 2.71 -3.88
C VAL A 21 7.44 3.54 -3.64
N LEU A 22 7.29 4.77 -3.14
CA LEU A 22 8.41 5.65 -2.80
C LEU A 22 9.25 5.10 -1.65
N ARG A 23 8.64 4.41 -0.68
CA ARG A 23 9.36 3.78 0.45
C ARG A 23 10.05 2.48 0.07
N GLU A 24 9.44 1.65 -0.79
CA GLU A 24 10.08 0.44 -1.33
C GLU A 24 11.20 0.77 -2.34
N GLY A 25 11.09 1.89 -3.05
CA GLY A 25 12.14 2.40 -3.93
C GLY A 25 13.31 2.93 -3.12
N THR A 26 14.20 2.06 -2.63
CA THR A 26 15.53 2.48 -2.15
C THR A 26 16.45 2.93 -3.30
N ASP A 27 15.90 3.08 -4.50
CA ASP A 27 16.65 3.29 -5.72
C ASP A 27 16.02 4.45 -6.52
N TYR A 28 16.70 5.60 -6.45
CA TYR A 28 16.94 6.51 -7.58
C TYR A 28 15.72 7.18 -8.25
N GLY A 29 15.76 8.46 -8.62
CA GLY A 29 16.80 8.98 -9.49
C GLY A 29 16.80 8.26 -10.83
N LEU A 30 15.64 8.05 -11.50
CA LEU A 30 15.45 8.07 -12.96
C LEU A 30 13.97 7.71 -13.31
N GLU A 31 13.31 8.66 -13.98
CA GLU A 31 12.03 8.55 -14.73
C GLU A 31 10.69 8.35 -13.97
N ASP A 32 9.86 9.42 -13.96
CA ASP A 32 8.43 9.44 -13.55
C ASP A 32 7.56 8.29 -14.12
N VAL A 33 8.01 7.68 -15.21
CA VAL A 33 7.34 6.56 -15.89
C VAL A 33 7.31 5.31 -15.01
N GLU A 34 8.41 4.98 -14.32
CA GLU A 34 8.48 3.79 -13.46
C GLU A 34 7.55 3.93 -12.24
N LEU A 35 7.46 5.13 -11.67
CA LEU A 35 6.57 5.41 -10.55
C LEU A 35 5.11 5.18 -10.94
N THR A 36 4.68 5.73 -12.08
CA THR A 36 3.30 5.59 -12.56
C THR A 36 2.96 4.12 -12.87
N GLN A 37 3.90 3.38 -13.47
CA GLN A 37 3.77 1.95 -13.72
C GLN A 37 3.62 1.16 -12.41
N LYS A 38 4.47 1.42 -11.41
CA LYS A 38 4.39 0.77 -10.10
C LYS A 38 3.09 1.10 -9.37
N ILE A 39 2.61 2.34 -9.43
CA ILE A 39 1.31 2.71 -8.86
C ILE A 39 0.19 1.87 -9.49
N ALA A 40 0.18 1.74 -10.82
CA ALA A 40 -0.81 0.92 -11.52
C ALA A 40 -0.71 -0.56 -11.12
N GLN A 41 0.51 -1.10 -10.97
CA GLN A 41 0.73 -2.48 -10.52
C GLN A 41 0.21 -2.72 -9.10
N VAL A 42 0.55 -1.87 -8.13
CA VAL A 42 0.06 -2.00 -6.74
C VAL A 42 -1.47 -1.87 -6.70
N LYS A 43 -2.05 -0.96 -7.49
CA LYS A 43 -3.51 -0.85 -7.61
C LYS A 43 -4.13 -2.15 -8.12
N GLN A 44 -3.54 -2.79 -9.13
CA GLN A 44 -3.99 -4.10 -9.61
C GLN A 44 -3.84 -5.19 -8.53
N GLN A 45 -2.77 -5.16 -7.73
CA GLN A 45 -2.60 -6.08 -6.61
C GLN A 45 -3.68 -5.92 -5.54
N LEU A 46 -4.08 -4.69 -5.23
CA LEU A 46 -5.20 -4.41 -4.32
C LEU A 46 -6.53 -4.94 -4.86
N VAL A 47 -6.79 -4.76 -6.16
CA VAL A 47 -8.01 -5.26 -6.82
C VAL A 47 -8.04 -6.79 -6.85
N THR A 48 -6.89 -7.43 -7.04
CA THR A 48 -6.77 -8.89 -7.12
C THR A 48 -6.61 -9.57 -5.75
N GLY A 49 -6.50 -8.81 -4.66
CA GLY A 49 -6.30 -9.32 -3.30
C GLY A 49 -4.86 -9.78 -2.99
N GLN A 50 -3.90 -9.47 -3.86
CA GLN A 50 -2.47 -9.72 -3.63
C GLN A 50 -1.84 -8.70 -2.68
N ALA A 51 -2.45 -7.51 -2.57
CA ALA A 51 -2.09 -6.51 -1.58
C ALA A 51 -3.34 -6.14 -0.77
N VAL A 52 -3.12 -5.74 0.48
CA VAL A 52 -4.17 -5.31 1.40
C VAL A 52 -3.78 -3.98 2.04
N ILE A 53 -4.81 -3.21 2.39
CA ILE A 53 -4.63 -1.95 3.09
C ILE A 53 -4.89 -2.22 4.56
N VAL A 54 -3.94 -1.87 5.41
CA VAL A 54 -3.99 -2.07 6.85
C VAL A 54 -4.02 -0.72 7.53
N TYR A 55 -5.04 -0.52 8.34
CA TYR A 55 -5.14 0.62 9.25
C TYR A 55 -4.68 0.21 10.64
N SER A 56 -3.76 0.99 11.19
CA SER A 56 -3.33 0.91 12.58
C SER A 56 -4.11 1.96 13.36
N GLU A 57 -4.97 1.51 14.27
CA GLU A 57 -5.70 2.41 15.18
C GLU A 57 -4.75 3.08 16.18
N LEU A 58 -3.73 2.37 16.63
CA LEU A 58 -2.74 2.86 17.59
C LEU A 58 -1.98 4.09 17.09
N TYR A 59 -1.57 4.08 15.81
CA TYR A 59 -0.82 5.16 15.20
C TYR A 59 -1.67 6.05 14.30
N GLU A 60 -2.97 5.75 14.17
CA GLU A 60 -3.90 6.38 13.23
C GLU A 60 -3.35 6.46 11.79
N THR A 61 -2.64 5.41 11.36
CA THR A 61 -1.95 5.37 10.06
C THR A 61 -2.50 4.30 9.16
N VAL A 62 -2.48 4.59 7.85
CA VAL A 62 -2.83 3.63 6.80
C VAL A 62 -1.56 3.17 6.10
N ASN A 63 -1.38 1.86 5.99
CA ASN A 63 -0.29 1.25 5.26
C ASN A 63 -0.82 0.28 4.21
N ILE A 64 -0.02 0.04 3.17
CA ILE A 64 -0.27 -0.96 2.15
C ILE A 64 0.80 -2.03 2.31
N MET A 65 0.43 -3.29 2.22
CA MET A 65 1.38 -4.40 2.25
C MET A 65 0.87 -5.59 1.43
N PRO A 66 1.77 -6.46 0.95
CA PRO A 66 1.39 -7.72 0.35
C PRO A 66 0.51 -8.54 1.30
N SER A 67 -0.50 -9.21 0.77
CA SER A 67 -1.37 -10.09 1.57
C SER A 67 -0.60 -11.23 2.21
N THR A 68 0.54 -11.63 1.66
CA THR A 68 1.45 -12.62 2.25
C THR A 68 2.09 -12.17 3.56
N ASN A 69 2.21 -10.86 3.78
CA ASN A 69 2.92 -10.29 4.94
C ASN A 69 1.93 -9.77 6.00
N VAL A 70 0.63 -9.75 5.70
CA VAL A 70 -0.38 -9.19 6.60
C VAL A 70 -0.47 -9.98 7.92
N ASP A 71 -0.35 -11.31 7.85
CA ASP A 71 -0.40 -12.17 9.04
C ASP A 71 0.73 -11.87 10.02
N GLN A 72 1.95 -11.64 9.51
CA GLN A 72 3.06 -11.23 10.37
C GLN A 72 2.81 -9.85 10.99
N TYR A 73 2.26 -8.91 10.23
CA TYR A 73 1.99 -7.57 10.72
C TYR A 73 0.94 -7.58 11.84
N LEU A 74 -0.15 -8.35 11.67
CA LEU A 74 -1.22 -8.50 12.65
C LEU A 74 -0.81 -9.34 13.87
N SER A 75 0.25 -10.13 13.76
CA SER A 75 0.80 -10.93 14.86
C SER A 75 1.82 -10.18 15.72
N GLN A 76 2.18 -8.94 15.34
CA GLN A 76 3.07 -8.13 16.17
C GLN A 76 2.31 -7.71 17.43
N PRO A 77 2.90 -7.90 18.63
CA PRO A 77 2.31 -7.37 19.85
C PRO A 77 2.28 -5.83 19.76
N GLU A 78 1.10 -5.26 20.03
CA GLU A 78 0.87 -3.82 20.16
C GLU A 78 1.72 -3.21 21.31
#